data_AF-A0AAE4M926-F1
#
_entry.id   AF-A0AAE4M926-F1
#
_cell.length_a   1.000
_cell.length_b   1.000
_cell.length_c   1.000
_cell.angle_alpha   90.00
_cell.angle_beta   90.00
_cell.angle_gamma   90.00
#
_symmetry.space_group_name_H-M   'P 1'
#
loop_
_entity.id
_entity.type
_entity.pdbx_description
1 polymer ?
#
loop_
_entity_poly.entity_id
_entity_poly.type
_entity_poly.pdbx_seq_one_letter_code
_entity_poly.pdbx_strand_id
1 'polypeptide(L)' 'MNYYYFNLNISYQTFLSHYSGAASVVQVVTHNGLRLQLPAARFRPFLSQLGIKGQFRLTTDQNNKFLKLETL' A
#
# COMPACT_ATOMS: atom_id res chain seq x y z
N MET A 1 3.77 -17.81 6.64
CA MET A 1 3.35 -16.63 5.83
C MET A 1 2.38 -15.84 6.66
N ASN A 2 2.41 -14.51 6.57
CA ASN A 2 1.47 -13.63 7.26
C ASN A 2 0.67 -12.81 6.25
N TYR A 3 -0.58 -12.48 6.59
CA TYR A 3 -1.49 -11.71 5.75
C TYR A 3 -2.00 -10.50 6.50
N TYR A 4 -1.96 -9.34 5.84
CA TYR A 4 -2.40 -8.08 6.39
C TYR A 4 -3.41 -7.43 5.46
N TYR A 5 -4.57 -7.09 6.01
CA TYR A 5 -5.69 -6.50 5.27
C TYR A 5 -5.84 -5.04 5.67
N PHE A 6 -5.97 -4.15 4.69
CA PHE A 6 -6.15 -2.72 4.93
C PHE A 6 -6.92 -2.06 3.79
N ASN A 7 -7.54 -0.93 4.11
CA ASN A 7 -8.20 -0.07 3.13
C ASN A 7 -7.28 1.08 2.78
N LEU A 8 -7.25 1.46 1.51
CA LEU A 8 -6.52 2.63 1.05
C LEU A 8 -7.44 3.51 0.21
N ASN A 9 -7.35 4.82 0.43
CA ASN A 9 -8.07 5.83 -0.34
C ASN A 9 -7.18 7.07 -0.46
N ILE A 10 -6.37 7.10 -1.52
CA ILE A 10 -5.45 8.20 -1.82
C ILE A 10 -5.83 8.76 -3.18
N SER A 11 -6.07 10.07 -3.27
CA SER A 11 -6.37 10.73 -4.53
C SER A 11 -5.15 10.71 -5.48
N TYR A 12 -5.40 10.79 -6.78
CA TYR A 12 -4.33 10.83 -7.79
C TYR A 12 -3.33 11.99 -7.53
N GLN A 13 -3.83 13.19 -7.23
CA GLN A 13 -3.01 14.37 -6.95
C GLN A 13 -2.17 14.20 -5.67
N THR A 14 -2.77 13.70 -4.59
CA THR A 14 -2.03 13.39 -3.36
C THR A 14 -0.93 12.38 -3.67
N PHE A 15 -1.24 11.37 -4.48
CA PHE A 15 -0.27 10.35 -4.79
C PHE A 15 0.91 10.92 -5.59
N LEU A 16 0.65 11.72 -6.63
CA LEU A 16 1.71 12.34 -7.41
C LEU A 16 2.53 13.36 -6.59
N SER A 17 1.88 14.21 -5.81
CA SER A 17 2.55 15.28 -5.06
C SER A 17 3.50 14.72 -3.99
N HIS A 18 3.11 13.64 -3.30
CA HIS A 18 3.91 13.07 -2.21
C HIS A 18 4.85 11.93 -2.63
N TYR A 19 4.60 11.28 -3.77
CA TYR A 19 5.30 10.03 -4.14
C TYR A 19 6.05 10.05 -5.48
N SER A 20 6.27 11.23 -6.09
CA SER A 20 7.07 11.38 -7.33
C SER A 20 8.59 11.20 -7.17
N GLY A 21 9.11 10.97 -5.96
CA GLY A 21 10.55 10.85 -5.66
C GLY A 21 11.13 9.42 -5.64
N ALA A 22 12.43 9.33 -5.30
CA ALA A 22 13.24 8.10 -5.36
C ALA A 22 12.88 7.01 -4.34
N ALA A 23 12.21 7.34 -3.23
CA ALA A 23 11.61 6.38 -2.31
C ALA A 23 10.71 7.13 -1.30
N SER A 24 9.41 7.17 -1.56
CA SER A 24 8.44 7.67 -0.59
C SER A 24 7.66 6.50 0.03
N VAL A 25 7.24 6.60 1.30
CA VAL A 25 6.51 5.54 2.01
C VAL A 25 5.02 5.86 2.14
N VAL A 26 4.16 4.86 1.92
CA VAL A 26 2.73 4.90 2.24
C VAL A 26 2.56 4.22 3.60
N GLN A 27 2.07 4.97 4.58
CA GLN A 27 1.67 4.42 5.86
C GLN A 27 0.21 3.97 5.78
N VAL A 28 -0.06 2.72 6.15
CA VAL A 28 -1.42 2.17 6.22
C VAL A 28 -1.67 1.60 7.61
N VAL A 29 -2.94 1.61 8.01
CA VAL A 29 -3.41 0.93 9.22
C VAL A 29 -4.22 -0.27 8.78
N THR A 30 -3.83 -1.45 9.23
CA THR A 30 -4.56 -2.69 8.95
C THR A 30 -5.85 -2.77 9.75
N HIS A 31 -6.74 -3.66 9.35
CA HIS A 31 -8.01 -3.89 10.06
C HIS A 31 -7.80 -4.36 11.51
N ASN A 32 -6.66 -4.96 11.83
CA ASN A 32 -6.27 -5.33 13.20
C ASN A 32 -5.45 -4.24 13.94
N GLY A 33 -5.38 -3.02 13.41
CA GLY A 33 -4.75 -1.87 14.06
C GLY A 33 -3.22 -1.76 13.92
N LEU A 34 -2.58 -2.69 13.21
CA LEU A 34 -1.14 -2.63 12.92
C LEU A 34 -0.83 -1.52 11.92
N ARG A 35 0.20 -0.72 12.21
CA ARG A 35 0.70 0.31 11.30
C ARG A 35 1.78 -0.28 10.42
N LEU A 36 1.60 -0.24 9.10
CA LEU A 36 2.55 -0.72 8.12
C LEU A 36 3.07 0.45 7.29
N GLN A 37 4.36 0.40 6.94
CA GLN A 37 4.98 1.33 6.02
C GLN A 37 5.44 0.56 4.79
N LEU A 38 4.93 0.96 3.63
CA LEU A 38 5.18 0.29 2.36
C LEU A 38 5.75 1.30 1.35
N PRO A 39 6.76 0.95 0.55
CA PRO A 39 7.24 1.84 -0.50
C PRO A 39 6.10 2.20 -1.46
N ALA A 40 5.89 3.49 -1.72
CA ALA A 40 4.85 3.99 -2.61
C ALA A 40 4.97 3.42 -4.03
N ALA A 41 6.18 3.07 -4.46
CA ALA A 41 6.44 2.38 -5.72
C ALA A 41 5.62 1.07 -5.85
N ARG A 42 5.34 0.36 -4.75
CA ARG A 42 4.52 -0.86 -4.74
C ARG A 42 3.06 -0.58 -5.09
N PHE A 43 2.60 0.66 -4.94
CA PHE A 43 1.22 1.04 -5.23
C PHE A 43 1.00 1.57 -6.66
N ARG A 44 2.09 1.85 -7.40
CA ARG A 44 2.01 2.35 -8.78
C ARG A 44 1.14 1.47 -9.71
N PRO A 45 1.18 0.12 -9.64
CA PRO A 45 0.31 -0.73 -10.46
C PRO A 45 -1.19 -0.58 -10.18
N PHE A 46 -1.55 -0.02 -9.02
CA PHE A 46 -2.94 0.17 -8.59
C PHE A 46 -3.42 1.63 -8.72
N LEU A 47 -2.60 2.51 -9.29
CA LEU A 47 -2.95 3.90 -9.49
C LEU A 47 -3.88 4.05 -10.70
N SER A 48 -5.08 4.57 -10.46
CA SER A 48 -6.04 4.95 -11.51
C SER A 48 -6.18 6.47 -11.62
N GLN A 49 -6.97 6.95 -12.57
CA GLN A 49 -7.35 8.37 -12.65
C GLN A 49 -8.06 8.87 -11.38
N LEU A 50 -8.74 7.98 -10.65
CA LEU A 50 -9.38 8.29 -9.37
C LEU A 50 -8.41 8.21 -8.17
N GLY A 51 -7.15 7.85 -8.41
CA GLY A 51 -6.17 7.55 -7.38
C GLY A 51 -6.11 6.06 -7.05
N ILE A 52 -5.68 5.75 -5.83
CA ILE A 52 -5.59 4.38 -5.30
C ILE A 52 -6.72 4.22 -4.28
N LYS A 53 -7.71 3.41 -4.63
CA LYS A 53 -8.88 3.16 -3.80
C LYS A 53 -9.22 1.68 -3.80
N GLY A 54 -9.39 1.12 -2.61
CA GLY A 54 -9.84 -0.26 -2.47
C GLY A 54 -9.33 -0.96 -1.22
N GLN A 55 -9.64 -2.24 -1.14
CA GLN A 55 -9.12 -3.15 -0.13
C GLN A 55 -7.87 -3.83 -0.66
N PHE A 56 -6.86 -3.96 0.20
CA PHE A 56 -5.57 -4.54 -0.15
C PHE A 56 -5.22 -5.67 0.79
N ARG A 57 -4.53 -6.67 0.25
CA ARG A 57 -3.86 -7.73 1.00
C ARG A 57 -2.35 -7.64 0.79
N LEU A 58 -1.61 -7.42 1.87
CA LEU A 58 -0.16 -7.62 1.91
C LEU A 58 0.13 -9.04 2.40
N THR A 59 0.94 -9.77 1.64
CA THR A 59 1.48 -11.08 2.03
C THR A 59 2.97 -10.93 2.36
N THR A 60 3.38 -11.46 3.51
CA THR A 60 4.79 -11.54 3.92
C THR A 60 5.22 -12.96 4.21
N ASP A 61 6.54 -13.20 4.18
CA ASP A 61 7.10 -14.44 4.72
C ASP A 61 7.02 -14.47 6.26
N GLN A 62 7.56 -15.53 6.85
CA GLN A 62 7.64 -15.70 8.31
C GLN A 62 8.55 -14.68 9.02
N ASN A 63 9.44 -14.02 8.30
CA ASN A 63 10.34 -12.96 8.78
C ASN A 63 9.81 -11.55 8.48
N ASN A 64 8.51 -11.43 8.14
CA ASN A 64 7.86 -10.17 7.73
C ASN A 64 8.44 -9.51 6.46
N LYS A 65 9.16 -10.27 5.63
CA LYS A 65 9.64 -9.80 4.33
C LYS A 65 8.47 -9.71 3.35
N PHE A 66 8.38 -8.59 2.63
CA PHE A 66 7.38 -8.40 1.56
C PHE A 66 7.46 -9.53 0.52
N LEU A 67 6.31 -10.17 0.26
CA LEU A 67 6.17 -11.14 -0.84
C LEU A 67 5.27 -10.61 -1.94
N LYS A 68 4.07 -10.12 -1.59
CA LYS A 68 3.06 -9.69 -2.57
C LYS A 68 2.13 -8.62 -2.01
N LEU A 69 1.67 -7.74 -2.88
CA LEU A 69 0.56 -6.81 -2.64
C LEU A 69 -0.47 -7.01 -3.74
N GLU A 70 -1.75 -7.10 -3.37
CA GLU A 70 -2.86 -7.29 -4.30
C GLU A 70 -4.14 -6.60 -3.80
N THR A 71 -5.04 -6.26 -4.73
CA THR A 71 -6.38 -5.74 -4.45
C THR A 71 -7.36 -6.90 -4.21
N LEU A 72 -8.38 -6.67 -3.38
CA LEU A 72 -9.48 -7.59 -3.14
C LEU A 72 -10.78 -7.14 -3.80
#